data_AF-A0A534PRF9-F1
#
_entry.id   AF-A0A534PRF9-F1
#
_cell.length_a   1.000
_cell.length_b   1.000
_cell.length_c   1.000
_cell.angle_alpha   90.00
_cell.angle_beta   90.00
_cell.angle_gamma   90.00
#
_symmetry.space_group_name_H-M   'P 1'
#
loop_
_entity.id
_entity.type
_entity.pdbx_description
1 polymer ?
#
loop_
_entity_poly.entity_id
_entity_poly.type
_entity_poly.pdbx_seq_one_letter_code
_entity_poly.pdbx_strand_id
1 'polypeptide(L)'
;MLRRLFRLFRRAPKRPPRPADPRLAQDPWLAALFARLGGRYQLGPDGPEGAPILRRTGRARFNPMPVWLQERTVRGEYEVRGDPAQGKAILDARMTGPLRSLGLLQVGERIEEWAGSVLLRRYEGRCDSPEQAAAAVKFFCEESELQINTAAE
;
A
#
# COMPACT_ATOMS: atom_id res chain seq x y z
N MET A 1 -20.12 44.66 31.25
CA MET A 1 -19.56 44.26 29.93
C MET A 1 -18.93 42.87 30.01
N LEU A 2 -19.69 41.78 29.86
CA LEU A 2 -19.18 40.42 30.14
C LEU A 2 -19.77 39.35 29.19
N ARG A 3 -19.60 39.51 27.87
CA ARG A 3 -20.08 38.53 26.87
C ARG A 3 -19.11 38.31 25.72
N ARG A 4 -17.83 37.97 25.97
CA ARG A 4 -16.87 37.64 24.88
C ARG A 4 -15.82 36.57 25.21
N LEU A 5 -16.13 35.55 26.04
CA LEU A 5 -15.13 34.55 26.45
C LEU A 5 -15.54 33.07 26.25
N PHE A 6 -16.40 32.76 25.27
CA PHE A 6 -16.83 31.38 25.00
C PHE A 6 -16.66 30.91 23.53
N ARG A 7 -15.66 31.41 22.79
CA ARG A 7 -15.44 30.99 21.38
C ARG A 7 -14.23 30.10 21.11
N LEU A 8 -13.49 29.65 22.14
CA LEU A 8 -12.26 28.87 21.95
C LEU A 8 -12.42 27.33 21.89
N PHE A 9 -13.63 26.80 22.03
CA PHE A 9 -13.89 25.34 21.96
C PHE A 9 -14.85 24.92 20.85
N ARG A 10 -14.93 25.67 19.74
CA ARG A 10 -15.63 25.15 18.54
C ARG A 10 -14.79 24.03 17.94
N ARG A 11 -15.14 22.78 18.29
CA ARG A 11 -14.71 21.58 17.54
C ARG A 11 -14.84 21.89 16.06
N ALA A 12 -13.74 21.80 15.31
CA ALA A 12 -13.77 21.90 13.88
C ALA A 12 -14.88 20.97 13.34
N PRO A 13 -15.75 21.43 12.42
CA PRO A 13 -16.79 20.57 11.87
C PRO A 13 -16.12 19.33 11.30
N LYS A 14 -16.54 18.13 11.76
CA LYS A 14 -16.07 16.88 11.18
C LYS A 14 -16.36 16.97 9.69
N ARG A 15 -15.32 16.85 8.85
CA ARG A 15 -15.51 16.79 7.39
C ARG A 15 -16.58 15.73 7.09
N PRO A 16 -17.53 16.01 6.20
CA PRO A 16 -18.53 15.01 5.83
C PRO A 16 -17.80 13.75 5.34
N PRO A 17 -18.34 12.55 5.63
CA PRO A 17 -17.77 11.32 5.10
C PRO A 17 -17.70 11.44 3.57
N ARG A 18 -16.56 11.04 3.00
CA ARG A 18 -16.41 11.01 1.54
C ARG A 18 -17.46 10.03 0.99
N PRO A 19 -18.11 10.32 -0.15
CA PRO A 19 -19.03 9.37 -0.77
C PRO A 19 -18.32 8.02 -0.97
N ALA A 20 -19.06 6.93 -0.78
CA ALA A 20 -18.55 5.59 -1.01
C ALA A 20 -18.12 5.46 -2.48
N ASP A 21 -16.99 4.81 -2.72
CA ASP A 21 -16.54 4.53 -4.08
C ASP A 21 -17.56 3.60 -4.76
N PRO A 22 -18.11 3.97 -5.93
CA PRO A 22 -19.18 3.20 -6.59
C PRO A 22 -18.73 1.79 -6.96
N ARG A 23 -17.42 1.52 -7.09
CA ARG A 23 -16.88 0.17 -7.32
C ARG A 23 -17.13 -0.76 -6.14
N LEU A 24 -17.09 -0.25 -4.91
CA LEU A 24 -17.40 -1.05 -3.72
C LEU A 24 -18.87 -1.47 -3.67
N ALA A 25 -19.77 -0.69 -4.26
CA ALA A 25 -21.18 -1.06 -4.32
C ALA A 25 -21.44 -2.16 -5.37
N GLN A 26 -20.58 -2.25 -6.39
CA GLN A 26 -20.74 -3.16 -7.54
C GLN A 26 -19.98 -4.48 -7.37
N ASP A 27 -18.94 -4.50 -6.53
CA ASP A 27 -18.12 -5.68 -6.28
C ASP A 27 -18.14 -6.06 -4.78
N PRO A 28 -18.86 -7.15 -4.42
CA PRO A 28 -18.92 -7.65 -3.04
C PRO A 28 -17.57 -8.08 -2.47
N TRP A 29 -16.66 -8.62 -3.30
CA TRP A 29 -15.33 -9.02 -2.87
C TRP A 29 -14.51 -7.78 -2.48
N LEU A 30 -14.56 -6.75 -3.32
CA LEU A 30 -13.87 -5.49 -3.08
C LEU A 30 -14.44 -4.76 -1.85
N ALA A 31 -15.77 -4.75 -1.69
CA ALA A 31 -16.44 -4.22 -0.51
C ALA A 31 -15.95 -4.90 0.78
N ALA A 32 -15.89 -6.22 0.76
CA ALA A 32 -15.43 -7.03 1.88
C ALA A 32 -13.94 -6.81 2.19
N LEU A 33 -13.11 -6.59 1.18
CA LEU A 33 -11.69 -6.24 1.34
C LEU A 33 -11.55 -4.89 2.07
N PHE A 34 -12.22 -3.85 1.58
CA PHE A 34 -12.14 -2.51 2.18
C PHE A 34 -12.78 -2.44 3.58
N ALA A 35 -13.79 -3.27 3.86
CA ALA A 35 -14.32 -3.43 5.21
C ALA A 35 -13.25 -3.97 6.19
N ARG A 36 -12.37 -4.87 5.73
CA ARG A 36 -11.27 -5.47 6.52
C ARG A 36 -10.05 -4.56 6.65
N LEU A 37 -9.77 -3.76 5.62
CA LEU A 37 -8.73 -2.74 5.65
C LEU A 37 -9.12 -1.55 6.54
N GLY A 38 -10.41 -1.21 6.56
CA GLY A 38 -10.96 -0.11 7.33
C GLY A 38 -10.75 1.27 6.68
N GLY A 39 -11.31 2.30 7.30
CA GLY A 39 -11.39 3.66 6.73
C GLY A 39 -10.07 4.41 6.55
N ARG A 40 -8.92 3.76 6.78
CA ARG A 40 -7.60 4.29 6.43
C ARG A 40 -7.27 4.05 4.97
N TYR A 41 -7.90 3.10 4.29
CA TYR A 41 -7.60 2.74 2.92
C TYR A 41 -8.68 3.21 1.96
N GLN A 42 -8.28 3.62 0.76
CA GLN A 42 -9.15 4.03 -0.34
C GLN A 42 -8.60 3.48 -1.64
N LEU A 43 -9.48 3.28 -2.62
CA LEU A 43 -9.08 2.93 -3.97
C LEU A 43 -8.81 4.22 -4.77
N GLY A 44 -7.69 4.27 -5.47
CA GLY A 44 -7.36 5.35 -6.38
C GLY A 44 -7.99 5.16 -7.77
N PRO A 45 -7.71 6.08 -8.71
CA PRO A 45 -8.18 5.95 -10.09
C PRO A 45 -7.55 4.74 -10.77
N ASP A 46 -8.30 4.07 -11.64
CA ASP A 46 -7.78 2.93 -12.41
C ASP A 46 -6.63 3.39 -13.32
N GLY A 47 -5.61 2.54 -13.41
CA GLY A 47 -4.44 2.74 -14.27
C GLY A 47 -4.05 1.45 -14.98
N PRO A 48 -2.95 1.47 -15.76
CA PRO A 48 -2.51 0.31 -16.53
C PRO A 48 -2.16 -0.90 -15.65
N GLU A 49 -1.67 -0.66 -14.44
CA GLU A 49 -1.29 -1.69 -13.46
C GLU A 49 -2.42 -2.04 -12.48
N GLY A 50 -3.63 -1.54 -12.73
CA GLY A 50 -4.78 -1.62 -11.83
C GLY A 50 -4.98 -0.34 -11.00
N ALA A 51 -5.92 -0.44 -10.06
CA ALA A 51 -6.28 0.65 -9.17
C ALA A 51 -5.31 0.70 -7.97
N PRO A 52 -4.60 1.82 -7.72
CA PRO A 52 -3.69 1.92 -6.60
C PRO A 52 -4.46 1.97 -5.28
N ILE A 53 -3.94 1.31 -4.25
CA ILE A 53 -4.45 1.40 -2.89
C ILE A 53 -3.81 2.60 -2.18
N LEU A 54 -4.65 3.54 -1.81
CA LEU A 54 -4.28 4.76 -1.12
C LEU A 54 -4.51 4.61 0.39
N ARG A 55 -3.44 4.69 1.17
CA ARG A 55 -3.51 4.68 2.64
C ARG A 55 -3.40 6.09 3.22
N ARG A 56 -4.35 6.48 4.06
CA ARG A 56 -4.35 7.73 4.83
C ARG A 56 -3.45 7.58 6.05
N THR A 57 -2.33 8.27 6.04
CA THR A 57 -1.44 8.41 7.21
C THR A 57 -1.84 9.64 8.04
N GLY A 58 -1.59 9.62 9.36
CA GLY A 58 -2.03 10.67 10.30
C GLY A 58 -1.42 12.07 10.07
N ARG A 59 -0.35 12.16 9.26
CA ARG A 59 0.18 13.39 8.68
C ARG A 59 0.18 13.16 7.18
N ALA A 60 -0.72 13.81 6.43
CA ALA A 60 -0.95 13.59 5.00
C ALA A 60 0.30 13.26 4.18
N ARG A 61 0.66 11.98 4.13
CA ARG A 61 1.65 11.41 3.23
C ARG A 61 1.02 10.19 2.59
N PHE A 62 0.93 10.28 1.27
CA PHE A 62 0.61 9.18 0.38
C PHE A 62 1.41 7.94 0.79
N ASN A 63 0.81 6.77 0.60
CA ASN A 63 1.46 5.48 0.83
C ASN A 63 2.82 5.48 0.08
N PRO A 64 3.96 5.25 0.74
CA PRO A 64 5.21 5.07 0.02
C PRO A 64 5.19 3.75 -0.79
N MET A 65 4.35 2.77 -0.39
CA MET A 65 4.24 1.47 -1.05
C MET A 65 3.29 1.56 -2.23
N PRO A 66 3.78 1.37 -3.47
CA PRO A 66 2.91 1.32 -4.60
C PRO A 66 2.28 -0.09 -4.62
N VAL A 67 1.05 -0.16 -4.12
CA VAL A 67 0.24 -1.37 -4.08
C VAL A 67 -0.94 -1.15 -5.01
N TRP A 68 -1.20 -2.10 -5.90
CA TRP A 68 -2.29 -2.03 -6.85
C TRP A 68 -3.20 -3.25 -6.72
N LEU A 69 -4.48 -3.01 -7.03
CA LEU A 69 -5.50 -4.03 -7.20
C LEU A 69 -5.93 -4.07 -8.65
N GLN A 70 -5.90 -5.25 -9.23
CA GLN A 70 -6.49 -5.52 -10.52
C GLN A 70 -7.29 -6.81 -10.40
N GLU A 71 -8.61 -6.72 -10.61
CA GLU A 71 -9.54 -7.83 -10.35
C GLU A 71 -9.39 -8.36 -8.91
N ARG A 72 -8.83 -9.56 -8.74
CA ARG A 72 -8.54 -10.19 -7.45
C ARG A 72 -7.05 -10.32 -7.16
N THR A 73 -6.24 -9.66 -7.96
CA THR A 73 -4.79 -9.72 -7.85
C THR A 73 -4.29 -8.55 -7.02
N VAL A 74 -3.47 -8.85 -6.02
CA VAL A 74 -2.72 -7.85 -5.26
C VAL A 74 -1.30 -7.82 -5.81
N ARG A 75 -0.83 -6.63 -6.14
CA ARG A 75 0.53 -6.38 -6.60
C ARG A 75 1.20 -5.35 -5.71
N GLY A 76 2.46 -5.61 -5.36
CA GLY A 76 3.34 -4.64 -4.71
C GLY A 76 4.73 -4.65 -5.36
N GLU A 77 5.43 -3.52 -5.23
CA GLU A 77 6.79 -3.34 -5.75
C GLU A 77 7.70 -2.83 -4.63
N TYR A 78 8.89 -3.42 -4.53
CA TYR A 78 9.95 -3.00 -3.61
C TYR A 78 11.06 -2.27 -4.37
N GLU A 79 11.63 -1.26 -3.72
CA GLU A 79 12.76 -0.49 -4.22
C GLU A 79 13.96 -0.71 -3.29
N VAL A 80 15.09 -1.15 -3.83
CA VAL A 80 16.35 -1.28 -3.09
C VAL A 80 17.40 -0.43 -3.76
N ARG A 81 18.04 0.45 -2.99
CA ARG A 81 19.09 1.34 -3.49
C ARG A 81 20.47 0.80 -3.14
N GLY A 82 21.39 0.90 -4.10
CA GLY A 82 22.77 0.44 -4.01
C GLY A 82 23.00 -0.83 -4.82
N ASP A 83 23.87 -1.72 -4.33
CA ASP A 83 24.28 -2.89 -5.11
C ASP A 83 23.08 -3.83 -5.41
N PRO A 84 22.75 -4.10 -6.69
CA PRO A 84 21.59 -4.92 -7.03
C PRO A 84 21.67 -6.36 -6.56
N ALA A 85 22.88 -6.96 -6.51
CA ALA A 85 23.04 -8.35 -6.08
C ALA A 85 22.82 -8.48 -4.57
N GLN A 86 23.37 -7.56 -3.78
CA GLN A 86 23.11 -7.44 -2.36
C GLN A 86 21.63 -7.14 -2.09
N GLY A 87 21.03 -6.21 -2.85
CA GLY A 87 19.62 -5.87 -2.72
C GLY A 87 18.70 -7.06 -2.98
N LYS A 88 19.01 -7.86 -4.01
CA LYS A 88 18.34 -9.13 -4.30
C LYS A 88 18.45 -10.10 -3.12
N ALA A 89 19.64 -10.29 -2.58
CA ALA A 89 19.85 -11.19 -1.44
C ALA A 89 19.05 -10.75 -0.20
N ILE A 90 18.97 -9.45 0.07
CA ILE A 90 18.18 -8.92 1.18
C ILE A 90 16.68 -9.17 0.96
N LEU A 91 16.15 -8.89 -0.24
CA LEU A 91 14.75 -9.16 -0.56
C LEU A 91 14.43 -10.65 -0.48
N ASP A 92 15.34 -11.52 -0.94
CA ASP A 92 15.17 -12.96 -0.86
C ASP A 92 15.12 -13.46 0.59
N ALA A 93 16.00 -12.92 1.45
CA ALA A 93 16.04 -13.27 2.86
C ALA A 93 14.83 -12.75 3.65
N ARG A 94 14.39 -11.52 3.38
CA ARG A 94 13.39 -10.82 4.22
C ARG A 94 11.96 -10.92 3.70
N MET A 95 11.79 -10.89 2.38
CA MET A 95 10.48 -10.67 1.76
C MET A 95 9.93 -11.93 1.08
N THR A 96 10.77 -12.76 0.45
CA THR A 96 10.30 -13.91 -0.34
C THR A 96 9.50 -14.93 0.48
N GLY A 97 9.96 -15.29 1.69
CA GLY A 97 9.23 -16.22 2.57
C GLY A 97 7.85 -15.68 2.99
N PRO A 98 7.78 -14.50 3.64
CA PRO A 98 6.51 -13.89 4.03
C PRO A 98 5.56 -13.67 2.85
N LEU A 99 6.01 -13.13 1.73
CA LEU A 99 5.16 -12.89 0.56
C LEU A 99 4.62 -14.18 -0.04
N ARG A 100 5.46 -15.23 -0.13
CA ARG A 100 5.01 -16.56 -0.58
C ARG A 100 3.94 -17.14 0.33
N SER A 101 4.05 -16.95 1.65
CA SER A 101 3.02 -17.42 2.61
C SER A 101 1.67 -16.73 2.41
N LEU A 102 1.66 -15.54 1.81
CA LEU A 102 0.46 -14.79 1.44
C LEU A 102 -0.04 -15.14 0.03
N GLY A 103 0.64 -16.03 -0.69
CA GLY A 103 0.33 -16.41 -2.07
C GLY A 103 0.87 -15.44 -3.13
N LEU A 104 1.81 -14.57 -2.77
CA LEU A 104 2.45 -13.61 -3.67
C LEU A 104 3.79 -14.18 -4.17
N LEU A 105 4.02 -14.12 -5.48
CA LEU A 105 5.23 -14.60 -6.13
C LEU A 105 5.97 -13.44 -6.78
N GLN A 106 7.30 -13.57 -6.92
CA GLN A 106 8.07 -12.63 -7.73
C GLN A 106 7.67 -12.81 -9.20
N VAL A 107 7.26 -11.73 -9.85
CA VAL A 107 6.81 -11.74 -11.26
C VAL A 107 7.60 -10.80 -12.16
N GLY A 108 8.45 -9.94 -11.58
CA GLY A 108 9.25 -9.01 -12.35
C GLY A 108 10.41 -8.46 -11.55
N GLU A 109 11.47 -8.10 -12.26
CA GLU A 109 12.66 -7.44 -11.73
C GLU A 109 13.22 -6.53 -12.81
N ARG A 110 13.62 -5.31 -12.42
CA ARG A 110 14.37 -4.41 -13.28
C ARG A 110 15.35 -3.59 -12.48
N ILE A 111 16.44 -3.21 -13.12
CA ILE A 111 17.45 -2.31 -12.55
C ILE A 111 17.31 -0.99 -13.30
N GLU A 112 17.20 0.09 -12.54
CA GLU A 112 17.19 1.44 -13.07
C GLU A 112 18.44 2.19 -12.55
N GLU A 113 19.01 3.04 -13.40
CA GLU A 113 20.18 3.83 -13.07
C GLU A 113 19.78 5.31 -12.98
N TRP A 114 19.48 5.77 -11.77
CA TRP A 114 19.14 7.16 -11.49
C TRP A 114 19.56 7.55 -10.07
N ALA A 115 20.60 8.39 -9.99
CA ALA A 115 21.31 8.70 -8.74
C ALA A 115 21.90 7.46 -8.04
N GLY A 116 22.38 6.50 -8.84
CA GLY A 116 22.88 5.19 -8.41
C GLY A 116 22.02 4.05 -8.94
N SER A 117 22.43 2.81 -8.66
CA SER A 117 21.68 1.62 -9.03
C SER A 117 20.47 1.44 -8.10
N VAL A 118 19.30 1.23 -8.71
CA VAL A 118 18.05 0.97 -8.02
C VAL A 118 17.46 -0.34 -8.55
N LEU A 119 17.34 -1.33 -7.67
CA LEU A 119 16.63 -2.57 -7.94
C LEU A 119 15.15 -2.37 -7.64
N LEU A 120 14.30 -2.55 -8.66
CA LEU A 120 12.86 -2.65 -8.51
C LEU A 120 12.43 -4.10 -8.68
N ARG A 121 11.71 -4.63 -7.69
CA ARG A 121 11.23 -6.01 -7.72
C ARG A 121 9.73 -6.08 -7.43
N ARG A 122 9.02 -6.74 -8.34
CA ARG A 122 7.56 -6.85 -8.32
C ARG A 122 7.12 -8.21 -7.80
N TYR A 123 6.16 -8.17 -6.87
CA TYR A 123 5.49 -9.33 -6.34
C TYR A 123 3.99 -9.24 -6.59
N GLU A 124 3.39 -10.36 -6.99
CA GLU A 124 2.00 -10.42 -7.39
C GLU A 124 1.39 -11.78 -7.03
N GLY A 125 0.12 -11.79 -6.69
CA GLY A 125 -0.62 -13.00 -6.46
C GLY A 125 -2.13 -12.78 -6.50
N ARG A 126 -2.84 -13.79 -6.99
CA ARG A 126 -4.29 -13.83 -6.96
C ARG A 126 -4.76 -14.12 -5.53
N CYS A 127 -5.65 -13.28 -5.02
CA CYS A 127 -6.26 -13.40 -3.70
C CYS A 127 -7.76 -13.63 -3.85
N ASP A 128 -8.19 -14.88 -3.93
CA ASP A 128 -9.61 -15.19 -4.14
C ASP A 128 -10.49 -14.81 -2.94
N SER A 129 -9.92 -14.71 -1.75
CA SER A 129 -10.62 -14.24 -0.54
C SER A 129 -10.25 -12.78 -0.20
N PRO A 130 -11.23 -11.97 0.27
CA PRO A 130 -10.96 -10.63 0.76
C PRO A 130 -10.00 -10.58 1.97
N GLU A 131 -9.97 -11.63 2.78
CA GLU A 131 -9.05 -11.81 3.91
C GLU A 131 -7.60 -11.87 3.45
N GLN A 132 -7.33 -12.73 2.46
CA GLN A 132 -6.00 -12.88 1.91
C GLN A 132 -5.53 -11.58 1.27
N ALA A 133 -6.40 -10.93 0.50
CA ALA A 133 -6.08 -9.63 -0.11
C ALA A 133 -5.80 -8.57 0.97
N ALA A 134 -6.60 -8.53 2.05
CA ALA A 134 -6.39 -7.59 3.14
C ALA A 134 -5.07 -7.84 3.86
N ALA A 135 -4.69 -9.11 4.07
CA ALA A 135 -3.41 -9.49 4.66
C ALA A 135 -2.23 -9.08 3.78
N ALA A 136 -2.29 -9.35 2.47
CA ALA A 136 -1.28 -8.92 1.50
C ALA A 136 -1.10 -7.39 1.50
N VAL A 137 -2.21 -6.65 1.44
CA VAL A 137 -2.18 -5.17 1.44
C VAL A 137 -1.61 -4.62 2.74
N LYS A 138 -1.99 -5.19 3.90
CA LYS A 138 -1.44 -4.78 5.20
C LYS A 138 0.05 -5.10 5.31
N PHE A 139 0.47 -6.28 4.87
CA PHE A 139 1.88 -6.66 4.86
C PHE A 139 2.71 -5.63 4.09
N PHE A 140 2.31 -5.34 2.85
CA PHE A 140 2.94 -4.30 2.04
C PHE A 140 2.90 -2.94 2.77
N CYS A 141 1.73 -2.48 3.22
CA CYS A 141 1.56 -1.09 3.66
C CYS A 141 2.00 -0.77 5.10
N GLU A 142 2.15 -1.79 5.95
CA GLU A 142 2.34 -1.61 7.40
C GLU A 142 3.50 -2.42 7.97
N GLU A 143 3.77 -3.61 7.43
CA GLU A 143 4.69 -4.58 8.07
C GLU A 143 6.05 -4.67 7.36
N SER A 144 6.13 -4.31 6.08
CA SER A 144 7.38 -4.35 5.31
C SER A 144 8.04 -2.99 5.15
N GLU A 145 9.37 -2.95 5.25
CA GLU A 145 10.16 -1.78 4.91
C GLU A 145 10.28 -1.63 3.38
N LEU A 146 9.87 -0.46 2.88
CA LEU A 146 9.77 -0.17 1.44
C LEU A 146 11.14 -0.06 0.77
N GLN A 147 12.01 0.72 1.40
CA GLN A 147 13.26 1.15 0.82
C GLN A 147 14.37 0.61 1.69
N ILE A 148 15.11 -0.33 1.14
CA ILE A 148 16.30 -0.85 1.79
C ILE A 148 17.48 -0.09 1.21
N ASN A 149 18.22 0.60 2.06
CA ASN A 149 19.49 1.21 1.68
C ASN A 149 20.60 0.27 2.10
N THR A 150 21.23 -0.37 1.12
CA THR A 150 22.34 -1.31 1.36
C THR A 150 23.55 -0.67 2.04
N ALA A 151 23.71 0.65 1.98
CA ALA A 151 24.80 1.37 2.67
C ALA A 151 24.56 1.53 4.18
N ALA A 152 23.36 1.23 4.68
CA ALA A 152 22.98 1.31 6.09
C ALA A 152 22.81 -0.07 6.76
N GLU A 153 23.10 -1.14 6.02
CA GLU A 153 22.99 -2.56 6.42
C GLU A 153 24.38 -3.15 6.67
#